data_AF-A0A134A3C5-F1
#
_entry.id   AF-A0A134A3C5-F1
#
_cell.length_a   1.000
_cell.length_b   1.000
_cell.length_c   1.000
_cell.angle_alpha   90.00
_cell.angle_beta   90.00
_cell.angle_gamma   90.00
#
_symmetry.space_group_name_H-M   'P 1'
#
loop_
_entity.id
_entity.type
_entity.pdbx_description
1 polymer ?
#
loop_
_entity_poly.entity_id
_entity_poly.type
_entity_poly.pdbx_seq_one_letter_code
_entity_poly.pdbx_strand_id
1 'polypeptide(L)'
;MKHGLAGNQGTRQAYHTGNLSQSEVRNASANNNFYANIGVNAGYSTSKNSNNSHNESAVVTTMKPMNENSSITYNNVNNITYQGTQAQGGTFIYNNVKNIRKEAVELHNSYSSKNSGFGAGVSAGIGSNGQIKPSSIGGNVSASRSNLNTTETVYQNGNFQNVNEVHNNTGTMTLSGFNQEGGKVTGNIGKLVVESRQNTSTTTGSSSGIGIGISANGMPNSVNVNGSRTNGSRAFVDNQSSFIVGEGSNLHVGTVENTGAIIGKQSENGTTFKADKYVGHDIQNYDTMTTTGVSLGTSLGKSPRVTNIGFNQDDRDKQGVTRNTVVGNVEIGEASGSPINRDVTKANEVTRDEHHSTNVNVESQTIEYA
;
A
#
# COMPACT_ATOMS: atom_id res chain seq x y z
N MET A 1 10.39 -61.34 3.76
CA MET A 1 9.16 -61.39 2.95
C MET A 1 8.25 -60.25 3.36
N LYS A 2 7.81 -59.43 2.40
CA LYS A 2 6.58 -58.60 2.37
C LYS A 2 6.38 -57.54 3.47
N HIS A 3 5.82 -56.35 3.27
CA HIS A 3 5.60 -55.41 2.15
C HIS A 3 4.89 -54.20 2.82
N GLY A 4 5.25 -52.98 2.40
CA GLY A 4 4.35 -51.82 2.24
C GLY A 4 3.68 -51.16 3.47
N LEU A 5 3.80 -49.83 3.56
CA LEU A 5 2.67 -48.91 3.35
C LEU A 5 3.20 -47.46 3.29
N ALA A 6 2.92 -46.80 2.16
CA ALA A 6 3.08 -45.37 1.98
C ALA A 6 2.04 -44.61 2.80
N GLY A 7 2.42 -43.44 3.33
CA GLY A 7 1.55 -42.52 4.04
C GLY A 7 2.02 -41.08 3.88
N ASN A 8 1.78 -40.51 2.71
CA ASN A 8 1.67 -39.08 2.50
C ASN A 8 0.43 -38.59 3.27
N GLN A 9 0.58 -37.76 4.31
CA GLN A 9 -0.44 -36.79 4.73
C GLN A 9 0.21 -35.58 5.43
N GLY A 10 -0.16 -34.40 4.95
CA GLY A 10 0.38 -33.11 5.34
C GLY A 10 0.13 -32.75 6.81
N THR A 11 1.13 -32.15 7.42
CA THR A 11 1.02 -31.59 8.76
C THR A 11 0.37 -30.22 8.65
N ARG A 12 -0.94 -30.18 8.92
CA ARG A 12 -1.67 -28.97 9.27
C ARG A 12 -0.94 -28.28 10.43
N GLN A 13 -0.66 -26.98 10.29
CA GLN A 13 -0.16 -26.16 11.39
C GLN A 13 -1.16 -26.23 12.55
N ALA A 14 -0.74 -26.84 13.65
CA ALA A 14 -1.46 -26.82 14.92
C ALA A 14 -1.04 -25.55 15.68
N TYR A 15 -1.95 -24.59 15.74
CA TYR A 15 -1.82 -23.39 16.57
C TYR A 15 -1.61 -23.78 18.03
N HIS A 16 -0.46 -23.38 18.59
CA HIS A 16 -0.21 -23.44 20.03
C HIS A 16 0.21 -22.05 20.50
N THR A 17 -0.71 -21.38 21.18
CA THR A 17 -0.44 -20.15 21.95
C THR A 17 0.01 -20.58 23.33
N GLY A 18 1.33 -20.57 23.55
CA GLY A 18 1.96 -20.90 24.83
C GLY A 18 3.44 -21.16 24.62
N ASN A 19 4.30 -20.74 25.54
CA ASN A 19 5.74 -21.02 25.51
C ASN A 19 5.95 -22.54 25.37
N LEU A 20 6.31 -23.00 24.16
CA LEU A 20 6.51 -24.42 23.89
C LEU A 20 7.89 -24.84 24.41
N SER A 21 7.87 -25.84 25.29
CA SER A 21 9.03 -26.51 25.85
C SER A 21 9.85 -27.25 24.79
N GLN A 22 11.15 -27.32 25.02
CA GLN A 22 12.26 -27.76 24.16
C GLN A 22 12.18 -29.17 23.52
N SER A 23 11.05 -29.89 23.61
CA SER A 23 10.93 -31.31 23.25
C SER A 23 10.24 -31.64 21.91
N GLU A 24 9.74 -30.66 21.15
CA GLU A 24 9.12 -30.92 19.82
C GLU A 24 10.01 -30.52 18.62
N VAL A 25 11.21 -29.98 18.87
CA VAL A 25 12.20 -29.57 17.85
C VAL A 25 13.15 -30.73 17.47
N ARG A 26 12.61 -31.89 17.06
CA ARG A 26 13.41 -33.02 16.58
C ARG A 26 12.98 -33.49 15.19
N ASN A 27 13.36 -32.71 14.18
CA ASN A 27 13.81 -33.20 12.86
C ASN A 27 14.37 -32.08 11.94
N ALA A 28 15.13 -31.13 12.50
CA ALA A 28 16.06 -30.28 11.76
C ALA A 28 17.34 -30.23 12.60
N SER A 29 18.47 -30.69 12.07
CA SER A 29 19.71 -30.87 12.82
C SER A 29 20.18 -29.56 13.47
N ALA A 30 20.21 -29.57 14.81
CA ALA A 30 20.65 -28.56 15.76
C ALA A 30 21.93 -27.78 15.39
N ASN A 31 21.79 -26.47 15.15
CA ASN A 31 22.73 -25.39 15.50
C ASN A 31 22.09 -24.04 15.11
N ASN A 32 21.13 -23.58 15.92
CA ASN A 32 20.46 -22.30 15.70
C ASN A 32 20.64 -21.41 16.93
N ASN A 33 21.34 -20.30 16.76
CA ASN A 33 21.63 -19.32 17.82
C ASN A 33 20.81 -18.02 17.65
N PHE A 34 19.57 -18.11 17.14
CA PHE A 34 18.68 -16.96 16.97
C PHE A 34 17.50 -17.00 17.93
N TYR A 35 17.14 -15.82 18.43
CA TYR A 35 15.83 -15.61 19.02
C TYR A 35 14.83 -15.25 17.93
N ALA A 36 13.80 -16.06 17.77
CA ALA A 36 12.65 -15.73 16.95
C ALA A 36 11.53 -15.23 17.89
N ASN A 37 11.18 -13.96 17.76
CA ASN A 37 9.96 -13.44 18.36
C ASN A 37 8.94 -13.25 17.23
N ILE A 38 7.79 -13.89 17.38
CA ILE A 38 6.64 -13.56 16.53
C ILE A 38 6.08 -12.26 17.10
N GLY A 39 6.43 -11.15 16.44
CA GLY A 39 5.87 -9.86 16.75
C GLY A 39 4.44 -9.79 16.24
N VAL A 40 3.47 -9.94 17.13
CA VAL A 40 2.17 -9.26 16.99
C VAL A 40 2.38 -7.78 17.33
N ASN A 41 3.22 -7.09 16.56
CA ASN A 41 3.39 -5.65 16.65
C ASN A 41 2.50 -4.98 15.59
N ALA A 42 1.20 -5.01 15.87
CA ALA A 42 0.26 -3.97 15.45
C ALA A 42 -0.41 -3.50 16.75
N GLY A 43 0.16 -2.45 17.34
CA GLY A 43 -0.32 -1.89 18.60
C GLY A 43 -1.76 -1.38 18.47
N TYR A 44 -2.63 -2.01 19.25
CA TYR A 44 -3.94 -1.60 19.76
C TYR A 44 -4.50 -0.23 19.35
N SER A 45 -5.69 -0.28 18.76
CA SER A 45 -6.60 0.85 18.55
C SER A 45 -7.01 1.51 19.87
N THR A 46 -6.97 2.84 19.92
CA THR A 46 -8.05 3.60 20.56
C THR A 46 -8.40 4.81 19.70
N SER A 47 -9.52 4.73 18.97
CA SER A 47 -10.32 5.92 18.75
C SER A 47 -11.77 5.53 19.01
N LYS A 48 -12.28 5.97 20.17
CA LYS A 48 -13.72 6.03 20.37
C LYS A 48 -14.24 7.06 19.37
N ASN A 49 -14.76 6.62 18.23
CA ASN A 49 -15.76 7.41 17.53
C ASN A 49 -16.71 6.50 16.78
N SER A 50 -18.00 6.72 16.98
CA SER A 50 -19.10 5.91 16.45
C SER A 50 -19.17 6.03 14.93
N ASN A 51 -18.59 5.07 14.19
CA ASN A 51 -19.22 4.36 13.06
C ASN A 51 -18.22 3.44 12.32
N ASN A 52 -18.54 2.14 12.37
CA ASN A 52 -18.25 1.01 11.47
C ASN A 52 -16.80 0.57 11.10
N SER A 53 -16.33 -0.44 11.86
CA SER A 53 -15.45 -1.57 11.49
C SER A 53 -14.02 -1.30 11.00
N HIS A 54 -13.06 -1.34 11.92
CA HIS A 54 -11.64 -1.59 11.62
C HIS A 54 -11.23 -2.92 12.25
N ASN A 55 -10.62 -3.79 11.46
CA ASN A 55 -9.92 -4.97 11.95
C ASN A 55 -8.69 -5.18 11.06
N GLU A 56 -7.49 -4.99 11.61
CA GLU A 56 -6.22 -5.25 10.92
C GLU A 56 -5.38 -6.17 11.80
N SER A 57 -4.82 -7.23 11.21
CA SER A 57 -3.92 -8.14 11.92
C SER A 57 -2.81 -8.59 10.97
N ALA A 58 -1.58 -8.25 11.33
CA ALA A 58 -0.35 -8.60 10.63
C ALA A 58 0.50 -9.49 11.54
N VAL A 59 1.08 -10.57 11.01
CA VAL A 59 2.08 -11.36 11.74
C VAL A 59 3.46 -11.09 11.17
N VAL A 60 4.32 -10.43 11.94
CA VAL A 60 5.69 -10.09 11.56
C VAL A 60 6.64 -10.92 12.41
N THR A 61 7.57 -11.63 11.78
CA THR A 61 8.58 -12.40 12.53
C THR A 61 9.84 -11.56 12.70
N THR A 62 10.28 -11.31 13.93
CA THR A 62 11.57 -10.66 14.18
C THR A 62 12.60 -11.70 14.59
N MET A 63 13.70 -11.78 13.85
CA MET A 63 14.84 -12.64 14.14
C MET A 63 16.00 -11.79 14.64
N LYS A 64 16.47 -12.08 15.86
CA LYS A 64 17.65 -11.43 16.42
C LYS A 64 18.73 -12.47 16.69
N PRO A 65 19.96 -12.27 16.16
CA PRO A 65 21.08 -13.13 16.52
C PRO A 65 21.37 -12.99 18.02
N MET A 66 21.77 -14.07 18.68
CA MET A 66 22.24 -14.02 20.07
C MET A 66 23.53 -13.22 20.23
N ASN A 67 24.35 -13.18 19.18
CA ASN A 67 25.63 -12.48 19.08
C ASN A 67 26.08 -12.44 17.60
N GLU A 68 27.16 -11.72 17.29
CA GLU A 68 27.67 -11.55 15.92
C GLU A 68 27.99 -12.87 15.20
N ASN A 69 28.35 -13.92 15.94
CA ASN A 69 28.69 -15.24 15.40
C ASN A 69 27.47 -16.17 15.25
N SER A 70 26.26 -15.66 15.49
CA SER A 70 25.05 -16.49 15.41
C SER A 70 24.78 -16.89 13.96
N SER A 71 24.51 -18.18 13.76
CA SER A 71 24.19 -18.71 12.45
C SER A 71 22.95 -19.60 12.45
N ILE A 72 22.27 -19.64 11.29
CA ILE A 72 21.25 -20.62 10.94
C ILE A 72 21.75 -21.37 9.71
N THR A 73 21.70 -22.70 9.74
CA THR A 73 22.12 -23.53 8.61
C THR A 73 20.96 -24.39 8.12
N TYR A 74 20.73 -24.35 6.81
CA TYR A 74 19.77 -25.19 6.10
C TYR A 74 20.52 -26.15 5.18
N ASN A 75 20.22 -27.45 5.29
CA ASN A 75 20.88 -28.49 4.49
C ASN A 75 19.83 -29.28 3.69
N ASN A 76 19.98 -29.31 2.37
CA ASN A 76 19.15 -30.10 1.45
C ASN A 76 17.64 -29.79 1.59
N VAL A 77 17.30 -28.50 1.68
CA VAL A 77 15.93 -28.04 1.88
C VAL A 77 15.29 -27.66 0.54
N ASN A 78 14.08 -28.16 0.29
CA ASN A 78 13.38 -27.84 -0.96
C ASN A 78 12.83 -26.40 -0.99
N ASN A 79 12.25 -25.92 0.11
CA ASN A 79 11.64 -24.60 0.16
C ASN A 79 11.88 -23.97 1.54
N ILE A 80 12.30 -22.71 1.54
CA ILE A 80 12.37 -21.83 2.71
C ILE A 80 11.53 -20.61 2.41
N THR A 81 10.71 -20.17 3.36
CA THR A 81 9.90 -18.94 3.23
C THR A 81 10.08 -18.06 4.46
N TYR A 82 10.38 -16.78 4.23
CA TYR A 82 10.44 -15.72 5.22
C TYR A 82 9.36 -14.70 4.89
N GLN A 83 8.24 -14.71 5.62
CA GLN A 83 7.14 -13.77 5.42
C GLN A 83 7.21 -12.66 6.46
N GLY A 84 7.22 -11.40 6.02
CA GLY A 84 7.32 -10.20 6.85
C GLY A 84 8.50 -10.24 7.83
N THR A 85 9.56 -10.99 7.51
CA THR A 85 10.61 -11.25 8.50
C THR A 85 11.52 -10.04 8.60
N GLN A 86 11.79 -9.60 9.82
CA GLN A 86 12.71 -8.52 10.16
C GLN A 86 13.93 -9.14 10.84
N ALA A 87 15.09 -9.09 10.19
CA ALA A 87 16.34 -9.61 10.74
C ALA A 87 17.43 -8.56 10.63
N GLN A 88 18.28 -8.50 11.66
CA GLN A 88 19.44 -7.61 11.68
C GLN A 88 20.67 -8.39 12.15
N GLY A 89 21.69 -8.47 11.30
CA GLY A 89 22.92 -9.20 11.62
C GLY A 89 22.77 -10.72 11.64
N GLY A 90 23.88 -11.40 11.97
CA GLY A 90 23.98 -12.86 11.97
C GLY A 90 24.20 -13.46 10.59
N THR A 91 24.31 -14.78 10.52
CA THR A 91 24.67 -15.50 9.29
C THR A 91 23.67 -16.59 8.94
N PHE A 92 23.22 -16.62 7.69
CA PHE A 92 22.32 -17.64 7.16
C PHE A 92 23.07 -18.47 6.13
N ILE A 93 23.12 -19.78 6.31
CA ILE A 93 23.88 -20.70 5.47
C ILE A 93 22.89 -21.63 4.76
N TYR A 94 22.88 -21.60 3.44
CA TYR A 94 21.99 -22.36 2.58
C TYR A 94 22.79 -23.38 1.76
N ASN A 95 22.73 -24.65 2.15
CA ASN A 95 23.40 -25.75 1.48
C ASN A 95 22.40 -26.58 0.67
N ASN A 96 22.52 -26.57 -0.65
CA ASN A 96 21.63 -27.28 -1.58
C ASN A 96 20.15 -26.95 -1.35
N VAL A 97 19.82 -25.66 -1.35
CA VAL A 97 18.44 -25.20 -1.17
C VAL A 97 17.79 -24.95 -2.53
N LYS A 98 16.67 -25.62 -2.82
CA LYS A 98 16.03 -25.47 -4.14
C LYS A 98 15.36 -24.10 -4.29
N ASN A 99 14.55 -23.68 -3.32
CA ASN A 99 13.83 -22.40 -3.37
C ASN A 99 13.90 -21.64 -2.04
N ILE A 100 14.19 -20.35 -2.09
CA ILE A 100 14.09 -19.40 -0.98
C ILE A 100 13.09 -18.32 -1.38
N ARG A 101 12.09 -18.05 -0.54
CA ARG A 101 11.11 -16.99 -0.72
C ARG A 101 11.20 -16.02 0.45
N LYS A 102 11.29 -14.73 0.15
CA LYS A 102 11.30 -13.63 1.11
C LYS A 102 10.17 -12.70 0.69
N GLU A 103 9.13 -12.62 1.47
CA GLU A 103 7.86 -12.02 1.08
C GLU A 103 7.42 -10.97 2.09
N ALA A 104 6.81 -9.89 1.61
CA ALA A 104 6.09 -8.92 2.43
C ALA A 104 4.96 -9.58 3.22
N VAL A 105 4.47 -8.87 4.23
CA VAL A 105 3.13 -9.12 4.79
C VAL A 105 2.13 -8.28 4.01
N GLU A 106 1.08 -8.95 3.55
CA GLU A 106 -0.05 -8.32 2.87
C GLU A 106 -1.12 -7.95 3.91
N LEU A 107 -1.58 -6.70 3.87
CA LEU A 107 -2.55 -6.12 4.80
C LEU A 107 -3.76 -5.65 4.01
N HIS A 108 -4.93 -6.19 4.35
CA HIS A 108 -6.18 -5.80 3.73
C HIS A 108 -6.94 -4.87 4.67
N ASN A 109 -7.17 -3.65 4.22
CA ASN A 109 -7.91 -2.63 4.95
C ASN A 109 -9.17 -2.26 4.20
N SER A 110 -10.28 -2.16 4.93
CA SER A 110 -11.55 -1.70 4.38
C SER A 110 -12.11 -0.60 5.26
N TYR A 111 -12.35 0.56 4.68
CA TYR A 111 -12.93 1.73 5.32
C TYR A 111 -14.32 1.96 4.76
N SER A 112 -15.31 2.12 5.64
CA SER A 112 -16.67 2.50 5.24
C SER A 112 -17.13 3.66 6.10
N SER A 113 -17.44 4.80 5.48
CA SER A 113 -18.05 5.93 6.17
C SER A 113 -19.45 6.17 5.59
N LYS A 114 -20.42 6.32 6.49
CA LYS A 114 -21.79 6.69 6.16
C LYS A 114 -22.16 7.87 7.04
N ASN A 115 -22.51 9.00 6.43
CA ASN A 115 -22.96 10.17 7.15
C ASN A 115 -24.39 10.51 6.73
N SER A 116 -25.22 10.85 7.69
CA SER A 116 -26.55 11.40 7.46
C SER A 116 -26.70 12.66 8.29
N GLY A 117 -26.83 13.81 7.65
CA GLY A 117 -26.98 15.10 8.31
C GLY A 117 -28.41 15.59 8.20
N PHE A 118 -28.97 16.11 9.29
CA PHE A 118 -30.18 16.94 9.29
C PHE A 118 -29.81 18.30 9.88
N GLY A 119 -30.01 19.38 9.12
CA GLY A 119 -29.64 20.74 9.52
C GLY A 119 -30.83 21.68 9.44
N ALA A 120 -31.02 22.51 10.46
CA ALA A 120 -31.96 23.63 10.46
C ALA A 120 -31.19 24.91 10.78
N GLY A 121 -31.20 25.89 9.88
CA GLY A 121 -30.54 27.19 10.06
C GLY A 121 -31.53 28.35 9.96
N VAL A 122 -31.18 29.49 10.55
CA VAL A 122 -31.92 30.76 10.46
C VAL A 122 -30.99 31.81 9.88
N SER A 123 -31.32 32.36 8.71
CA SER A 123 -30.56 33.44 8.08
C SER A 123 -31.23 34.79 8.38
N ALA A 124 -30.50 35.69 9.06
CA ALA A 124 -30.93 37.08 9.27
C ALA A 124 -30.22 38.00 8.26
N GLY A 125 -31.00 38.67 7.40
CA GLY A 125 -30.46 39.68 6.48
C GLY A 125 -30.24 41.03 7.18
N ILE A 126 -29.09 41.68 6.92
CA ILE A 126 -28.78 43.05 7.36
C ILE A 126 -29.13 44.02 6.23
N GLY A 127 -30.02 44.99 6.47
CA GLY A 127 -30.41 46.01 5.49
C GLY A 127 -29.35 47.09 5.27
N SER A 128 -29.42 47.81 4.15
CA SER A 128 -28.47 48.83 3.66
C SER A 128 -28.28 50.08 4.53
N ASN A 129 -28.87 50.10 5.73
CA ASN A 129 -28.80 51.16 6.73
C ASN A 129 -28.56 50.63 8.17
N GLY A 130 -28.06 49.40 8.32
CA GLY A 130 -27.58 48.86 9.59
C GLY A 130 -28.65 48.48 10.62
N GLN A 131 -29.94 48.51 10.27
CA GLN A 131 -31.04 48.07 11.12
C GLN A 131 -31.55 46.69 10.71
N ILE A 132 -31.72 45.79 11.68
CA ILE A 132 -32.39 44.50 11.49
C ILE A 132 -33.89 44.76 11.34
N LYS A 133 -34.46 44.57 10.15
CA LYS A 133 -35.91 44.64 9.92
C LYS A 133 -36.57 43.29 10.30
N PRO A 134 -37.63 43.27 11.13
CA PRO A 134 -38.29 42.03 11.57
C PRO A 134 -39.06 41.25 10.48
N SER A 135 -39.09 41.71 9.23
CA SER A 135 -39.99 41.16 8.20
C SER A 135 -39.39 40.06 7.30
N SER A 136 -38.22 39.49 7.60
CA SER A 136 -37.79 38.27 6.91
C SER A 136 -36.81 37.37 7.67
N ILE A 137 -37.33 36.56 8.60
CA ILE A 137 -36.63 35.40 9.15
C ILE A 137 -36.85 34.23 8.18
N GLY A 138 -35.90 34.00 7.27
CA GLY A 138 -35.89 32.80 6.44
C GLY A 138 -35.15 31.67 7.15
N GLY A 139 -35.76 30.49 7.21
CA GLY A 139 -35.13 29.28 7.76
C GLY A 139 -34.77 28.29 6.65
N ASN A 140 -33.68 27.54 6.78
CA ASN A 140 -33.34 26.47 5.84
C ASN A 140 -33.34 25.12 6.56
N VAL A 141 -34.03 24.13 6.00
CA VAL A 141 -34.01 22.75 6.48
C VAL A 141 -33.34 21.88 5.42
N SER A 142 -32.29 21.14 5.77
CA SER A 142 -31.60 20.24 4.86
C SER A 142 -31.43 18.84 5.44
N ALA A 143 -31.53 17.84 4.56
CA ALA A 143 -31.17 16.46 4.85
C ALA A 143 -30.13 16.00 3.82
N SER A 144 -29.00 15.47 4.28
CA SER A 144 -27.95 14.93 3.41
C SER A 144 -27.61 13.51 3.83
N ARG A 145 -27.21 12.69 2.85
CA ARG A 145 -26.70 11.34 3.03
C ARG A 145 -25.45 11.19 2.17
N SER A 146 -24.35 10.75 2.75
CA SER A 146 -23.14 10.39 2.02
C SER A 146 -22.63 9.02 2.46
N ASN A 147 -22.10 8.27 1.52
CA ASN A 147 -21.44 6.98 1.73
C ASN A 147 -20.11 7.01 0.98
N LEU A 148 -19.01 6.66 1.62
CA LEU A 148 -17.70 6.49 1.00
C LEU A 148 -17.09 5.18 1.50
N ASN A 149 -16.74 4.30 0.58
CA ASN A 149 -16.11 3.02 0.86
C ASN A 149 -14.76 2.96 0.16
N THR A 150 -13.72 2.60 0.89
CA THR A 150 -12.38 2.39 0.37
C THR A 150 -11.90 1.00 0.76
N THR A 151 -11.38 0.23 -0.18
CA THR A 151 -10.73 -1.06 0.07
C THR A 151 -9.30 -0.96 -0.41
N GLU A 152 -8.35 -1.35 0.42
CA GLU A 152 -6.93 -1.20 0.18
C GLU A 152 -6.20 -2.51 0.48
N THR A 153 -5.16 -2.78 -0.29
CA THR A 153 -4.15 -3.79 0.01
C THR A 153 -2.81 -3.09 0.11
N VAL A 154 -2.21 -3.16 1.30
CA VAL A 154 -0.91 -2.55 1.61
C VAL A 154 0.10 -3.67 1.88
N TYR A 155 1.30 -3.52 1.34
CA TYR A 155 2.39 -4.45 1.56
C TYR A 155 3.41 -3.85 2.52
N GLN A 156 3.63 -4.53 3.65
CA GLN A 156 4.77 -4.25 4.51
C GLN A 156 5.94 -5.15 4.19
N ASN A 157 7.02 -4.53 3.71
CA ASN A 157 8.20 -5.26 3.32
C ASN A 157 8.84 -5.99 4.51
N GLY A 158 9.30 -7.21 4.27
CA GLY A 158 10.29 -7.82 5.14
C GLY A 158 11.65 -7.15 4.96
N ASN A 159 12.54 -7.25 5.96
CA ASN A 159 13.83 -6.59 5.92
C ASN A 159 14.94 -7.45 6.54
N PHE A 160 16.00 -7.70 5.79
CA PHE A 160 17.26 -8.27 6.26
C PHE A 160 18.34 -7.19 6.18
N GLN A 161 18.66 -6.60 7.32
CA GLN A 161 19.70 -5.58 7.43
C GLN A 161 21.01 -6.19 7.92
N ASN A 162 22.09 -6.05 7.15
CA ASN A 162 23.42 -6.54 7.52
C ASN A 162 23.46 -8.05 7.85
N VAL A 163 22.55 -8.83 7.27
CA VAL A 163 22.51 -10.28 7.43
C VAL A 163 23.49 -10.90 6.43
N ASN A 164 24.44 -11.69 6.92
CA ASN A 164 25.34 -12.43 6.04
C ASN A 164 24.61 -13.65 5.48
N GLU A 165 24.81 -13.95 4.19
CA GLU A 165 24.22 -15.13 3.56
C GLU A 165 25.27 -15.92 2.78
N VAL A 166 25.29 -17.23 2.97
CA VAL A 166 26.18 -18.15 2.25
C VAL A 166 25.33 -19.12 1.44
N HIS A 167 25.39 -19.02 0.11
CA HIS A 167 24.62 -19.83 -0.82
C HIS A 167 25.51 -20.91 -1.46
N ASN A 168 25.58 -22.07 -0.84
CA ASN A 168 26.25 -23.24 -1.40
C ASN A 168 25.23 -24.00 -2.25
N ASN A 169 25.04 -23.59 -3.51
CA ASN A 169 24.05 -24.13 -4.45
C ASN A 169 22.59 -23.82 -4.06
N THR A 170 22.17 -22.57 -4.29
CA THR A 170 20.75 -22.18 -4.22
C THR A 170 20.13 -22.20 -5.61
N GLY A 171 19.00 -22.89 -5.79
CA GLY A 171 18.30 -22.96 -7.07
C GLY A 171 17.66 -21.63 -7.46
N THR A 172 16.64 -21.21 -6.72
CA THR A 172 15.94 -19.93 -6.92
C THR A 172 15.77 -19.20 -5.60
N MET A 173 16.00 -17.89 -5.63
CA MET A 173 15.74 -16.98 -4.52
C MET A 173 14.83 -15.85 -5.01
N THR A 174 13.73 -15.63 -4.31
CA THR A 174 12.74 -14.60 -4.65
C THR A 174 12.55 -13.65 -3.48
N LEU A 175 12.69 -12.35 -3.73
CA LEU A 175 12.38 -11.24 -2.82
C LEU A 175 11.19 -10.49 -3.40
N SER A 176 10.07 -10.48 -2.68
CA SER A 176 8.80 -9.91 -3.14
C SER A 176 8.22 -8.98 -2.08
N GLY A 177 8.38 -7.67 -2.27
CA GLY A 177 8.16 -6.73 -1.16
C GLY A 177 9.14 -7.03 -0.03
N PHE A 178 10.44 -7.08 -0.32
CA PHE A 178 11.45 -7.44 0.67
C PHE A 178 12.74 -6.66 0.42
N ASN A 179 13.36 -6.21 1.49
CA ASN A 179 14.62 -5.48 1.47
C ASN A 179 15.71 -6.35 2.07
N GLN A 180 16.79 -6.56 1.32
CA GLN A 180 18.02 -7.17 1.83
C GLN A 180 19.16 -6.23 1.50
N GLU A 181 19.73 -5.63 2.55
CA GLU A 181 20.70 -4.56 2.39
C GLU A 181 21.89 -4.73 3.30
N GLY A 182 23.07 -4.61 2.70
CA GLY A 182 24.34 -4.86 3.36
C GLY A 182 24.55 -6.35 3.56
N GLY A 183 25.35 -6.69 4.58
CA GLY A 183 25.70 -8.07 4.89
C GLY A 183 26.59 -8.70 3.81
N LYS A 184 27.48 -9.58 4.22
CA LYS A 184 28.33 -10.31 3.28
C LYS A 184 27.54 -11.45 2.67
N VAL A 185 27.34 -11.42 1.35
CA VAL A 185 26.66 -12.47 0.60
C VAL A 185 27.67 -13.22 -0.28
N THR A 186 27.77 -14.54 -0.12
CA THR A 186 28.72 -15.36 -0.88
C THR A 186 28.08 -16.59 -1.51
N GLY A 187 28.71 -17.11 -2.56
CA GLY A 187 28.33 -18.37 -3.19
C GLY A 187 27.57 -18.17 -4.50
N ASN A 188 26.65 -19.10 -4.81
CA ASN A 188 25.97 -19.15 -6.09
C ASN A 188 24.45 -19.33 -5.98
N ILE A 189 23.72 -18.55 -6.78
CA ILE A 189 22.26 -18.62 -6.93
C ILE A 189 21.94 -18.86 -8.40
N GLY A 190 21.16 -19.89 -8.72
CA GLY A 190 20.75 -20.17 -10.11
C GLY A 190 19.91 -19.04 -10.69
N LYS A 191 18.85 -18.65 -9.98
CA LYS A 191 17.93 -17.56 -10.35
C LYS A 191 17.61 -16.66 -9.15
N LEU A 192 17.87 -15.36 -9.26
CA LEU A 192 17.45 -14.35 -8.30
C LEU A 192 16.30 -13.53 -8.91
N VAL A 193 15.18 -13.44 -8.20
CA VAL A 193 14.04 -12.59 -8.56
C VAL A 193 13.86 -11.55 -7.47
N VAL A 194 13.84 -10.27 -7.83
CA VAL A 194 13.55 -9.17 -6.90
C VAL A 194 12.43 -8.33 -7.50
N GLU A 195 11.30 -8.27 -6.81
CA GLU A 195 10.09 -7.59 -7.27
C GLU A 195 9.51 -6.67 -6.19
N SER A 196 9.26 -5.43 -6.58
CA SER A 196 8.54 -4.47 -5.74
C SER A 196 7.03 -4.73 -5.79
N ARG A 197 6.34 -4.51 -4.68
CA ARG A 197 4.88 -4.64 -4.58
C ARG A 197 4.20 -3.28 -4.63
N GLN A 198 3.10 -3.21 -5.37
CA GLN A 198 2.24 -2.02 -5.41
C GLN A 198 1.19 -2.11 -4.31
N ASN A 199 1.07 -1.05 -3.52
CA ASN A 199 -0.10 -0.83 -2.69
C ASN A 199 -1.27 -0.46 -3.60
N THR A 200 -2.41 -1.11 -3.38
CA THR A 200 -3.61 -0.88 -4.18
C THR A 200 -4.72 -0.32 -3.33
N SER A 201 -5.52 0.57 -3.91
CA SER A 201 -6.78 0.97 -3.29
C SER A 201 -7.87 1.23 -4.32
N THR A 202 -9.11 1.00 -3.92
CA THR A 202 -10.31 1.32 -4.68
C THR A 202 -11.26 2.07 -3.77
N THR A 203 -11.61 3.30 -4.17
CA THR A 203 -12.54 4.17 -3.44
C THR A 203 -13.81 4.36 -4.25
N THR A 204 -14.97 4.20 -3.62
CA THR A 204 -16.28 4.47 -4.21
C THR A 204 -17.11 5.29 -3.24
N GLY A 205 -17.68 6.39 -3.72
CA GLY A 205 -18.44 7.33 -2.91
C GLY A 205 -19.69 7.80 -3.62
N SER A 206 -20.71 8.09 -2.83
CA SER A 206 -21.91 8.78 -3.30
C SER A 206 -22.41 9.73 -2.21
N SER A 207 -22.87 10.91 -2.60
CA SER A 207 -23.60 11.80 -1.73
C SER A 207 -24.90 12.24 -2.39
N SER A 208 -25.91 12.52 -1.59
CA SER A 208 -27.19 13.07 -2.01
C SER A 208 -27.74 13.95 -0.90
N GLY A 209 -28.34 15.07 -1.26
CA GLY A 209 -28.90 16.00 -0.30
C GLY A 209 -30.08 16.76 -0.87
N ILE A 210 -31.04 17.05 0.00
CA ILE A 210 -32.24 17.84 -0.30
C ILE A 210 -32.34 18.94 0.76
N GLY A 211 -32.44 20.19 0.33
CA GLY A 211 -32.66 21.36 1.18
C GLY A 211 -33.95 22.08 0.78
N ILE A 212 -34.68 22.60 1.77
CA ILE A 212 -35.89 23.41 1.60
C ILE A 212 -35.64 24.76 2.27
N GLY A 213 -35.70 25.84 1.49
CA GLY A 213 -35.74 27.21 1.99
C GLY A 213 -37.14 27.58 2.41
N ILE A 214 -37.27 28.24 3.56
CA ILE A 214 -38.54 28.69 4.15
C ILE A 214 -38.49 30.22 4.21
N SER A 215 -39.51 30.86 3.63
CA SER A 215 -39.66 32.31 3.67
C SER A 215 -40.00 32.83 5.08
N ALA A 216 -39.86 34.14 5.23
CA ALA A 216 -40.34 34.95 6.36
C ALA A 216 -41.72 34.59 6.92
N ASN A 217 -42.61 34.13 6.05
CA ASN A 217 -44.02 33.88 6.36
C ASN A 217 -44.28 32.40 6.68
N GLY A 218 -43.24 31.59 6.88
CA GLY A 218 -43.33 30.16 7.15
C GLY A 218 -43.63 29.28 5.94
N MET A 219 -43.78 29.86 4.75
CA MET A 219 -44.00 29.10 3.50
C MET A 219 -42.68 28.69 2.85
N PRO A 220 -42.52 27.43 2.39
CA PRO A 220 -41.38 27.03 1.57
C PRO A 220 -41.24 27.93 0.35
N ASN A 221 -40.07 28.49 0.12
CA ASN A 221 -39.80 29.39 -1.01
C ASN A 221 -38.73 28.86 -1.97
N SER A 222 -37.97 27.83 -1.58
CA SER A 222 -37.02 27.15 -2.47
C SER A 222 -36.80 25.69 -2.10
N VAL A 223 -36.41 24.89 -3.08
CA VAL A 223 -35.92 23.52 -2.93
C VAL A 223 -34.57 23.45 -3.65
N ASN A 224 -33.59 22.82 -3.02
CA ASN A 224 -32.29 22.52 -3.59
C ASN A 224 -32.04 21.03 -3.48
N VAL A 225 -31.62 20.39 -4.56
CA VAL A 225 -31.15 19.01 -4.56
C VAL A 225 -29.70 18.98 -5.01
N ASN A 226 -28.88 18.19 -4.34
CA ASN A 226 -27.51 17.94 -4.74
C ASN A 226 -27.21 16.44 -4.68
N GLY A 227 -26.24 16.02 -5.48
CA GLY A 227 -25.68 14.69 -5.40
C GLY A 227 -24.29 14.65 -6.01
N SER A 228 -23.46 13.74 -5.52
CA SER A 228 -22.15 13.51 -6.09
C SER A 228 -21.81 12.03 -6.14
N ARG A 229 -20.89 11.67 -7.02
CA ARG A 229 -20.27 10.35 -7.10
C ARG A 229 -18.77 10.51 -7.12
N THR A 230 -18.08 9.74 -6.28
CA THR A 230 -16.62 9.67 -6.23
C THR A 230 -16.19 8.27 -6.64
N ASN A 231 -15.20 8.15 -7.52
CA ASN A 231 -14.52 6.89 -7.79
C ASN A 231 -13.01 7.16 -7.79
N GLY A 232 -12.23 6.29 -7.17
CA GLY A 232 -10.77 6.36 -7.20
C GLY A 232 -10.15 4.98 -7.28
N SER A 233 -8.99 4.89 -7.91
CA SER A 233 -8.21 3.68 -8.06
C SER A 233 -6.73 3.99 -8.00
N ARG A 234 -5.99 3.21 -7.22
CA ARG A 234 -4.57 3.35 -7.01
C ARG A 234 -3.86 2.00 -7.15
N ALA A 235 -2.70 2.02 -7.78
CA ALA A 235 -1.68 0.99 -7.70
C ALA A 235 -0.31 1.69 -7.74
N PHE A 236 0.38 1.74 -6.60
CA PHE A 236 1.61 2.51 -6.47
C PHE A 236 2.65 1.75 -5.63
N VAL A 237 3.90 1.69 -6.10
CA VAL A 237 5.02 1.21 -5.27
C VAL A 237 5.42 2.31 -4.31
N ASP A 238 4.99 2.18 -3.06
CA ASP A 238 5.37 3.11 -1.99
C ASP A 238 6.73 2.74 -1.37
N ASN A 239 7.03 1.44 -1.28
CA ASN A 239 8.29 0.92 -0.73
C ASN A 239 8.92 -0.06 -1.73
N GLN A 240 9.97 0.36 -2.43
CA GLN A 240 10.70 -0.52 -3.35
C GLN A 240 11.38 -1.67 -2.61
N SER A 241 11.38 -2.85 -3.24
CA SER A 241 12.23 -3.96 -2.82
C SER A 241 13.68 -3.72 -3.19
N SER A 242 14.59 -4.32 -2.44
CA SER A 242 16.01 -4.16 -2.66
C SER A 242 16.81 -5.42 -2.37
N PHE A 243 17.89 -5.61 -3.13
CA PHE A 243 18.90 -6.63 -2.92
C PHE A 243 20.28 -6.02 -3.14
N ILE A 244 20.85 -5.48 -2.06
CA ILE A 244 22.14 -4.81 -2.08
C ILE A 244 23.12 -5.57 -1.20
N VAL A 245 24.15 -6.16 -1.82
CA VAL A 245 25.17 -6.92 -1.09
C VAL A 245 26.21 -5.98 -0.44
N GLY A 246 26.65 -6.31 0.76
CA GLY A 246 27.64 -5.55 1.54
C GLY A 246 29.09 -5.86 1.16
N GLU A 247 30.02 -5.24 1.90
CA GLU A 247 31.47 -5.41 1.70
C GLU A 247 31.93 -6.87 1.87
N GLY A 248 32.89 -7.29 1.03
CA GLY A 248 33.48 -8.63 1.08
C GLY A 248 32.58 -9.72 0.48
N SER A 249 31.46 -9.34 -0.15
CA SER A 249 30.57 -10.26 -0.86
C SER A 249 31.25 -10.85 -2.09
N ASN A 250 30.91 -12.09 -2.41
CA ASN A 250 31.36 -12.77 -3.62
C ASN A 250 30.24 -13.66 -4.13
N LEU A 251 29.35 -13.05 -4.91
CA LEU A 251 28.11 -13.66 -5.35
C LEU A 251 28.11 -13.81 -6.87
N HIS A 252 27.82 -15.03 -7.32
CA HIS A 252 27.53 -15.32 -8.71
C HIS A 252 26.07 -15.75 -8.86
N VAL A 253 25.35 -15.08 -9.77
CA VAL A 253 23.97 -15.39 -10.10
C VAL A 253 23.85 -15.76 -11.58
N GLY A 254 23.21 -16.88 -11.88
CA GLY A 254 22.97 -17.28 -13.26
C GLY A 254 21.99 -16.34 -13.98
N THR A 255 20.83 -16.08 -13.38
CA THR A 255 19.85 -15.13 -13.92
C THR A 255 19.30 -14.22 -12.83
N VAL A 256 19.31 -12.91 -13.07
CA VAL A 256 18.65 -11.90 -12.25
C VAL A 256 17.41 -11.40 -13.00
N GLU A 257 16.25 -11.46 -12.36
CA GLU A 257 15.02 -10.79 -12.81
C GLU A 257 14.70 -9.67 -11.81
N ASN A 258 14.66 -8.43 -12.31
CA ASN A 258 14.42 -7.23 -11.51
C ASN A 258 13.14 -6.53 -11.98
N THR A 259 12.12 -6.51 -11.13
CA THR A 259 10.84 -5.85 -11.41
C THR A 259 10.66 -4.66 -10.48
N GLY A 260 10.98 -3.46 -10.95
CA GLY A 260 10.84 -2.20 -10.20
C GLY A 260 11.63 -2.17 -8.89
N ALA A 261 12.69 -2.94 -8.75
CA ALA A 261 13.49 -3.06 -7.52
C ALA A 261 14.92 -2.50 -7.71
N ILE A 262 15.63 -2.35 -6.58
CA ILE A 262 17.01 -1.87 -6.56
C ILE A 262 17.94 -3.06 -6.27
N ILE A 263 18.84 -3.38 -7.20
CA ILE A 263 19.82 -4.46 -7.05
C ILE A 263 21.23 -3.87 -7.10
N GLY A 264 22.16 -4.36 -6.29
CA GLY A 264 23.50 -3.79 -6.35
C GLY A 264 24.48 -4.27 -5.30
N LYS A 265 25.56 -3.50 -5.19
CA LYS A 265 26.57 -3.67 -4.14
C LYS A 265 26.91 -2.33 -3.49
N GLN A 266 27.14 -2.36 -2.18
CA GLN A 266 27.45 -1.16 -1.38
C GLN A 266 28.91 -0.70 -1.53
N SER A 267 29.82 -1.63 -1.84
CA SER A 267 31.27 -1.38 -1.89
C SER A 267 31.89 -1.92 -3.18
N GLU A 268 32.94 -1.26 -3.63
CA GLU A 268 33.80 -1.73 -4.72
C GLU A 268 34.98 -2.57 -4.19
N ASN A 269 35.34 -2.42 -2.91
CA ASN A 269 36.51 -3.07 -2.34
C ASN A 269 36.20 -4.53 -1.99
N GLY A 270 36.89 -5.46 -2.65
CA GLY A 270 36.79 -6.90 -2.36
C GLY A 270 35.39 -7.48 -2.52
N THR A 271 34.51 -6.80 -3.27
CA THR A 271 33.09 -7.12 -3.40
C THR A 271 32.73 -7.39 -4.85
N THR A 272 32.41 -8.65 -5.14
CA THR A 272 31.99 -9.11 -6.47
C THR A 272 30.52 -9.51 -6.44
N PHE A 273 29.78 -9.00 -7.41
CA PHE A 273 28.43 -9.45 -7.72
C PHE A 273 28.32 -9.57 -9.24
N LYS A 274 28.29 -10.81 -9.71
CA LYS A 274 28.18 -11.16 -11.12
C LYS A 274 26.82 -11.77 -11.43
N ALA A 275 26.18 -11.28 -12.48
CA ALA A 275 24.97 -11.83 -13.08
C ALA A 275 25.26 -12.22 -14.53
N ASP A 276 25.10 -13.50 -14.89
CA ASP A 276 25.33 -13.93 -16.28
C ASP A 276 24.25 -13.32 -17.20
N LYS A 277 22.99 -13.39 -16.77
CA LYS A 277 21.84 -12.76 -17.43
C LYS A 277 21.08 -11.85 -16.48
N TYR A 278 20.65 -10.70 -16.99
CA TYR A 278 19.79 -9.74 -16.32
C TYR A 278 18.55 -9.45 -17.16
N VAL A 279 17.38 -9.50 -16.54
CA VAL A 279 16.09 -9.15 -17.15
C VAL A 279 15.43 -8.06 -16.30
N GLY A 280 15.28 -6.88 -16.87
CA GLY A 280 14.69 -5.73 -16.20
C GLY A 280 13.22 -5.50 -16.59
N HIS A 281 12.40 -5.12 -15.62
CA HIS A 281 11.01 -4.70 -15.82
C HIS A 281 10.71 -3.47 -14.96
N ASP A 282 10.15 -2.43 -15.58
CA ASP A 282 9.65 -1.27 -14.84
C ASP A 282 8.19 -1.51 -14.42
N ILE A 283 7.78 -0.92 -13.30
CA ILE A 283 6.39 -0.92 -12.82
C ILE A 283 5.77 0.43 -13.11
N GLN A 284 4.62 0.43 -13.78
CA GLN A 284 3.82 1.63 -14.01
C GLN A 284 2.89 1.85 -12.81
N ASN A 285 2.98 3.02 -12.21
CA ASN A 285 2.18 3.41 -11.07
C ASN A 285 1.11 4.41 -11.46
N TYR A 286 -0.05 4.30 -10.82
CA TYR A 286 -1.14 5.25 -10.98
C TYR A 286 -1.89 5.46 -9.66
N ASP A 287 -2.43 6.66 -9.49
CA ASP A 287 -3.35 7.03 -8.44
C ASP A 287 -4.32 8.05 -9.02
N THR A 288 -5.56 7.62 -9.22
CA THR A 288 -6.60 8.39 -9.91
C THR A 288 -7.80 8.53 -9.01
N MET A 289 -8.41 9.71 -9.00
CA MET A 289 -9.65 9.96 -8.27
C MET A 289 -10.49 11.00 -9.01
N THR A 290 -11.78 10.72 -9.17
CA THR A 290 -12.75 11.61 -9.79
C THR A 290 -13.95 11.76 -8.89
N THR A 291 -14.35 13.00 -8.60
CA THR A 291 -15.61 13.33 -7.95
C THR A 291 -16.44 14.22 -8.86
N THR A 292 -17.61 13.73 -9.27
CA THR A 292 -18.57 14.50 -10.08
C THR A 292 -19.79 14.81 -9.23
N GLY A 293 -20.14 16.09 -9.13
CA GLY A 293 -21.28 16.62 -8.40
C GLY A 293 -22.23 17.40 -9.31
N VAL A 294 -23.52 17.25 -9.04
CA VAL A 294 -24.60 18.02 -9.68
C VAL A 294 -25.50 18.61 -8.60
N SER A 295 -26.00 19.82 -8.85
CA SER A 295 -26.97 20.49 -7.99
C SER A 295 -28.00 21.27 -8.80
N LEU A 296 -29.23 21.29 -8.31
CA LEU A 296 -30.37 21.95 -8.93
C LEU A 296 -31.21 22.63 -7.85
N GLY A 297 -31.39 23.95 -7.99
CA GLY A 297 -32.21 24.78 -7.12
C GLY A 297 -33.42 25.34 -7.86
N THR A 298 -34.58 25.33 -7.22
CA THR A 298 -35.84 25.90 -7.73
C THR A 298 -36.53 26.76 -6.69
N SER A 299 -37.14 27.87 -7.08
CA SER A 299 -38.05 28.67 -6.25
C SER A 299 -39.49 28.15 -6.33
N LEU A 300 -40.23 28.24 -5.22
CA LEU A 300 -41.62 27.78 -5.09
C LEU A 300 -42.64 28.93 -5.00
N GLY A 301 -42.30 30.11 -5.52
CA GLY A 301 -43.22 31.26 -5.59
C GLY A 301 -44.41 31.04 -6.54
N LYS A 302 -45.21 32.11 -6.77
CA LYS A 302 -46.40 32.08 -7.66
C LYS A 302 -46.13 31.57 -9.09
N SER A 303 -44.86 31.57 -9.51
CA SER A 303 -44.38 30.87 -10.70
C SER A 303 -43.07 30.17 -10.35
N PRO A 304 -43.03 28.83 -10.29
CA PRO A 304 -41.80 28.10 -10.02
C PRO A 304 -40.74 28.40 -11.08
N ARG A 305 -39.51 28.69 -10.65
CA ARG A 305 -38.39 28.98 -11.56
C ARG A 305 -37.13 28.28 -11.08
N VAL A 306 -36.30 27.85 -12.02
CA VAL A 306 -34.95 27.37 -11.71
C VAL A 306 -34.15 28.57 -11.21
N THR A 307 -33.65 28.47 -9.98
CA THR A 307 -32.86 29.53 -9.34
C THR A 307 -31.37 29.27 -9.43
N ASN A 308 -30.98 27.99 -9.51
CA ASN A 308 -29.58 27.61 -9.62
C ASN A 308 -29.39 26.27 -10.34
N ILE A 309 -28.35 26.17 -11.18
CA ILE A 309 -27.82 24.90 -11.68
C ILE A 309 -26.32 24.90 -11.39
N GLY A 310 -25.86 23.90 -10.63
CA GLY A 310 -24.45 23.74 -10.31
C GLY A 310 -23.91 22.41 -10.81
N PHE A 311 -22.73 22.44 -11.41
CA PHE A 311 -21.93 21.29 -11.76
C PHE A 311 -20.55 21.46 -11.13
N ASN A 312 -20.05 20.43 -10.47
CA ASN A 312 -18.70 20.42 -9.94
C ASN A 312 -17.99 19.12 -10.33
N GLN A 313 -16.74 19.21 -10.79
CA GLN A 313 -15.89 18.06 -11.06
C GLN A 313 -14.51 18.30 -10.46
N ASP A 314 -14.07 17.37 -9.63
CA ASP A 314 -12.74 17.38 -9.01
C ASP A 314 -12.02 16.08 -9.35
N ASP A 315 -10.90 16.21 -10.06
CA ASP A 315 -10.09 15.10 -10.57
C ASP A 315 -8.66 15.20 -10.06
N ARG A 316 -8.09 14.04 -9.72
CA ARG A 316 -6.66 13.85 -9.47
C ARG A 316 -6.17 12.73 -10.36
N ASP A 317 -5.08 13.00 -11.06
CA ASP A 317 -4.37 12.01 -11.87
C ASP A 317 -2.88 12.08 -11.55
N LYS A 318 -2.41 11.05 -10.85
CA LYS A 318 -1.00 10.87 -10.54
C LYS A 318 -0.49 9.60 -11.20
N GLN A 319 0.58 9.74 -11.97
CA GLN A 319 1.24 8.64 -12.66
C GLN A 319 2.70 8.59 -12.25
N GLY A 320 3.29 7.41 -12.27
CA GLY A 320 4.70 7.24 -11.94
C GLY A 320 5.29 5.99 -12.55
N VAL A 321 6.61 5.88 -12.47
CA VAL A 321 7.37 4.71 -12.94
C VAL A 321 8.36 4.33 -11.85
N THR A 322 8.24 3.09 -11.39
CA THR A 322 9.26 2.47 -10.55
C THR A 322 10.19 1.65 -11.44
N ARG A 323 11.45 2.07 -11.53
CA ARG A 323 12.41 1.51 -12.47
C ARG A 323 13.18 0.33 -11.90
N ASN A 324 13.47 -0.64 -12.76
CA ASN A 324 14.49 -1.65 -12.47
C ASN A 324 15.86 -0.95 -12.36
N THR A 325 16.40 -0.87 -11.15
CA THR A 325 17.58 -0.05 -10.84
C THR A 325 18.75 -0.92 -10.43
N VAL A 326 19.94 -0.65 -10.99
CA VAL A 326 21.19 -1.30 -10.59
C VAL A 326 22.19 -0.27 -10.06
N VAL A 327 22.67 -0.50 -8.84
CA VAL A 327 23.62 0.39 -8.15
C VAL A 327 24.96 -0.30 -7.89
N GLY A 328 26.03 0.49 -7.93
CA GLY A 328 27.40 -0.05 -7.90
C GLY A 328 27.75 -0.82 -9.18
N ASN A 329 29.00 -1.26 -9.28
CA ASN A 329 29.50 -1.94 -10.48
C ASN A 329 29.16 -3.44 -10.46
N VAL A 330 27.87 -3.79 -10.53
CA VAL A 330 27.45 -5.18 -10.77
C VAL A 330 27.92 -5.61 -12.15
N GLU A 331 28.62 -6.73 -12.23
CA GLU A 331 29.07 -7.33 -13.48
C GLU A 331 27.90 -8.05 -14.15
N ILE A 332 27.36 -7.46 -15.22
CA ILE A 332 26.22 -8.00 -15.96
C ILE A 332 26.72 -8.47 -17.33
N GLY A 333 26.52 -9.75 -17.64
CA GLY A 333 26.84 -10.33 -18.94
C GLY A 333 25.86 -9.89 -20.03
N GLU A 334 24.69 -10.51 -20.05
CA GLU A 334 23.61 -10.20 -21.00
C GLU A 334 22.47 -9.46 -20.30
N ALA A 335 22.02 -8.33 -20.86
CA ALA A 335 20.88 -7.56 -20.34
C ALA A 335 19.73 -7.54 -21.34
N SER A 336 18.50 -7.67 -20.85
CA SER A 336 17.27 -7.65 -21.66
C SER A 336 16.09 -7.05 -20.88
N GLY A 337 14.98 -6.74 -21.56
CA GLY A 337 13.80 -6.12 -20.95
C GLY A 337 13.86 -4.58 -20.97
N SER A 338 13.29 -3.95 -19.95
CA SER A 338 13.38 -2.49 -19.76
C SER A 338 14.84 -2.04 -19.58
N PRO A 339 15.21 -0.84 -20.06
CA PRO A 339 16.54 -0.29 -19.82
C PRO A 339 16.88 -0.25 -18.34
N ILE A 340 18.12 -0.62 -17.99
CA ILE A 340 18.60 -0.58 -16.61
C ILE A 340 18.75 0.88 -16.18
N ASN A 341 18.03 1.27 -15.13
CA ASN A 341 18.26 2.54 -14.48
C ASN A 341 19.52 2.48 -13.60
N ARG A 342 20.37 3.49 -13.67
CA ARG A 342 21.60 3.62 -12.85
C ARG A 342 21.53 4.79 -11.87
N ASP A 343 20.48 5.61 -11.95
CA ASP A 343 20.29 6.77 -11.10
C ASP A 343 19.28 6.45 -9.98
N VAL A 344 19.75 6.31 -8.75
CA VAL A 344 18.90 5.99 -7.59
C VAL A 344 17.82 7.03 -7.36
N THR A 345 18.09 8.30 -7.68
CA THR A 345 17.10 9.38 -7.51
C THR A 345 15.91 9.22 -8.44
N LYS A 346 16.07 8.42 -9.50
CA LYS A 346 15.03 8.07 -10.50
C LYS A 346 14.54 6.62 -10.37
N ALA A 347 14.87 5.94 -9.28
CA ALA A 347 14.41 4.58 -9.05
C ALA A 347 12.88 4.51 -8.89
N ASN A 348 12.26 5.56 -8.38
CA ASN A 348 10.80 5.71 -8.29
C ASN A 348 10.40 7.16 -8.62
N GLU A 349 9.89 7.38 -9.82
CA GLU A 349 9.58 8.72 -10.34
C GLU A 349 8.07 8.93 -10.41
N VAL A 350 7.63 10.15 -10.06
CA VAL A 350 6.29 10.64 -10.40
C VAL A 350 6.39 11.37 -11.72
N THR A 351 5.71 10.88 -12.75
CA THR A 351 5.76 11.41 -14.13
C THR A 351 4.59 12.33 -14.44
N ARG A 352 3.50 12.23 -13.68
CA ARG A 352 2.36 13.15 -13.69
C ARG A 352 1.83 13.31 -12.27
N ASP A 353 1.48 14.53 -11.89
CA ASP A 353 0.77 14.84 -10.65
C ASP A 353 -0.12 16.05 -10.93
N GLU A 354 -1.32 15.77 -11.47
CA GLU A 354 -2.26 16.79 -11.91
C GLU A 354 -3.52 16.79 -11.04
N HIS A 355 -3.99 18.00 -10.74
CA HIS A 355 -5.23 18.24 -10.02
C HIS A 355 -6.10 19.20 -10.83
N HIS A 356 -7.30 18.76 -11.18
CA HIS A 356 -8.26 19.58 -11.91
C HIS A 356 -9.52 19.78 -11.09
N SER A 357 -9.99 21.02 -10.99
CA SER A 357 -11.23 21.34 -10.30
C SER A 357 -12.04 22.31 -11.16
N THR A 358 -13.23 21.90 -11.57
CA THR A 358 -14.18 22.70 -12.34
C THR A 358 -15.44 22.87 -11.53
N ASN A 359 -15.76 24.09 -11.12
CA ASN A 359 -17.01 24.42 -10.46
C ASN A 359 -17.76 25.47 -11.28
N VAL A 360 -18.90 25.07 -11.83
CA VAL A 360 -19.79 25.92 -12.62
C VAL A 360 -21.09 26.07 -11.83
N ASN A 361 -21.42 27.29 -11.44
CA ASN A 361 -22.68 27.59 -10.78
C ASN A 361 -23.39 28.72 -11.56
N VAL A 362 -24.61 28.45 -12.02
CA VAL A 362 -25.41 29.41 -12.77
C VAL A 362 -26.62 29.79 -11.94
N GLU A 363 -26.58 31.00 -11.39
CA GLU A 363 -27.68 31.57 -10.60
C GLU A 363 -28.53 32.50 -11.47
N SER A 364 -29.85 32.44 -11.31
CA SER A 364 -30.75 33.35 -12.01
C SER A 364 -30.61 34.78 -11.46
N GLN A 365 -30.11 35.73 -12.24
CA GLN A 365 -30.21 37.14 -11.89
C GLN A 365 -31.65 37.62 -12.07
N THR A 366 -32.25 38.12 -10.99
CA THR A 366 -33.56 38.77 -11.04
C THR A 366 -33.34 40.27 -11.26
N ILE A 367 -33.53 40.75 -12.48
CA ILE A 367 -33.66 42.21 -12.72
C ILE A 367 -35.11 42.56 -12.39
N GLU A 368 -35.35 43.15 -11.22
CA GLU A 368 -36.61 43.82 -10.94
C GLU A 368 -36.62 45.13 -11.73
N TYR A 369 -37.42 45.19 -12.80
CA TYR A 369 -37.79 46.47 -13.41
C TYR A 369 -38.77 47.18 -12.49
N ALA A 370 -38.35 48.33 -11.95
CA ALA A 370 -39.13 49.19 -11.05
C ALA A 370 -40.24 49.95 -11.79
#